data_AF-A0A9C9JP23-F1
#
_entry.id   AF-A0A9C9JP23-F1
#
_cell.length_a   1.000
_cell.length_b   1.000
_cell.length_c   1.000
_cell.angle_alpha   90.00
_cell.angle_beta   90.00
_cell.angle_gamma   90.00
#
_symmetry.space_group_name_H-M   'P 1'
#
loop_
_entity.id
_entity.type
_entity.pdbx_description
1 polymer ?
#
loop_
_entity_poly.entity_id
_entity_poly.type
_entity_poly.pdbx_seq_one_letter_code
_entity_poly.pdbx_strand_id
1 'polypeptide(L)'
;YVAPYVESGNTRVLTGFKYYAITGETEHKQPYNPELARAKAEEHARHFVWCRERQIEWLTERLDRAPVVVAPYDAELFGHWWFEGPDFLFHVLRTAAESPVLRAVAAKDYLLRYQSAQIVTPNPSTWGDGGYNRFWTNQANEWIYPHLAAGARRLVRAEFGDAERHRLAERELALAQASDWAFIMATGTSPDYAALRTTQHLLQLRRLLESPGGGPESASAAGAAAPAGSEL
;
A
#
# COMPACT_ATOMS: atom_id res chain seq x y z
N TYR A 1 -17.03 -18.90 22.97
CA TYR A 1 -16.31 -17.81 23.66
C TYR A 1 -16.03 -16.62 22.75
N VAL A 2 -15.35 -16.80 21.61
CA VAL A 2 -15.04 -15.68 20.68
C VAL A 2 -16.15 -15.31 19.69
N ALA A 3 -17.16 -16.16 19.50
CA ALA A 3 -18.23 -15.99 18.50
C ALA A 3 -18.97 -14.63 18.55
N PRO A 4 -19.27 -14.01 19.71
CA PRO A 4 -19.94 -12.71 19.75
C PRO A 4 -19.09 -11.54 19.20
N TYR A 5 -17.78 -11.75 19.05
CA TYR A 5 -16.82 -10.72 18.64
C TYR A 5 -16.35 -10.89 17.18
N VAL A 6 -16.95 -11.83 16.44
CA VAL A 6 -16.56 -12.18 15.08
C VAL A 6 -17.79 -12.08 14.18
N GLU A 7 -17.77 -11.14 13.23
CA GLU A 7 -18.91 -10.82 12.36
C GLU A 7 -19.14 -11.87 11.26
N SER A 8 -18.18 -12.79 11.05
CA SER A 8 -18.14 -13.73 9.92
C SER A 8 -18.93 -15.04 10.11
N GLY A 9 -19.97 -15.03 10.94
CA GLY A 9 -20.76 -16.25 11.22
C GLY A 9 -19.89 -17.39 11.77
N ASN A 10 -19.86 -18.53 11.07
CA ASN A 10 -19.11 -19.73 11.48
C ASN A 10 -17.67 -19.80 10.94
N THR A 11 -17.19 -18.74 10.27
CA THR A 11 -15.85 -18.71 9.68
C THR A 11 -14.83 -18.23 10.71
N ARG A 12 -13.71 -18.96 10.88
CA ARG A 12 -12.60 -18.53 11.72
C ARG A 12 -11.90 -17.33 11.08
N VAL A 13 -11.67 -16.28 11.86
CA VAL A 13 -10.92 -15.09 11.45
C VAL A 13 -9.81 -14.79 12.45
N LEU A 14 -8.86 -13.96 12.02
CA LEU A 14 -7.85 -13.41 12.92
C LEU A 14 -8.51 -12.42 13.87
N THR A 15 -8.35 -12.64 15.18
CA THR A 15 -8.88 -11.73 16.22
C THR A 15 -8.00 -10.51 16.47
N GLY A 16 -6.84 -10.43 15.80
CA GLY A 16 -5.79 -9.44 16.07
C GLY A 16 -4.86 -9.82 17.23
N PHE A 17 -5.29 -10.69 18.14
CA PHE A 17 -4.45 -11.17 19.24
C PHE A 17 -3.55 -12.33 18.79
N LYS A 18 -2.23 -12.11 18.83
CA LYS A 18 -1.20 -13.10 18.49
C LYS A 18 -0.37 -13.39 19.74
N TYR A 19 -0.53 -14.59 20.32
CA TYR A 19 0.06 -14.94 21.62
C TYR A 19 1.36 -15.73 21.54
N TYR A 20 1.79 -16.11 20.34
CA TYR A 20 2.90 -17.05 20.14
C TYR A 20 4.02 -16.41 19.33
N ALA A 21 5.25 -16.75 19.68
CA ALA A 21 6.45 -16.31 18.97
C ALA A 21 6.79 -17.24 17.79
N ILE A 22 7.65 -16.76 16.89
CA ILE A 22 8.27 -17.61 15.88
C ILE A 22 9.32 -18.51 16.56
N THR A 23 9.04 -19.81 16.66
CA THR A 23 9.90 -20.82 17.33
C THR A 23 10.64 -21.74 16.34
N GLY A 24 10.71 -21.36 15.05
CA GLY A 24 11.24 -22.19 13.97
C GLY A 24 10.16 -23.03 13.26
N GLU A 25 10.61 -24.02 12.49
CA GLU A 25 9.77 -24.93 11.68
C GLU A 25 9.08 -25.98 12.56
N THR A 26 8.13 -25.53 13.39
CA THR A 26 7.34 -26.38 14.27
C THR A 26 5.92 -25.85 14.43
N GLU A 27 4.97 -26.78 14.56
CA GLU A 27 3.58 -26.52 14.94
C GLU A 27 3.45 -26.13 16.42
N HIS A 28 4.43 -26.50 17.25
CA HIS A 28 4.44 -26.22 18.69
C HIS A 28 5.12 -24.88 18.98
N LYS A 29 4.45 -23.79 18.65
CA LYS A 29 4.95 -22.43 18.91
C LYS A 29 4.97 -22.15 20.42
N GLN A 30 6.03 -21.48 20.86
CA GLN A 30 6.19 -21.03 22.25
C GLN A 30 5.41 -19.73 22.49
N PRO A 31 4.93 -19.49 23.72
CA PRO A 31 4.33 -18.22 24.09
C PRO A 31 5.25 -17.04 23.80
N TYR A 32 4.67 -15.92 23.37
CA TYR A 32 5.39 -14.68 23.12
C TYR A 32 5.96 -14.11 24.42
N ASN A 33 7.23 -13.72 24.39
CA ASN A 33 7.93 -13.05 25.48
C ASN A 33 8.32 -11.63 25.05
N PRO A 34 7.61 -10.60 25.52
CA PRO A 34 7.85 -9.21 25.11
C PRO A 34 9.26 -8.70 25.43
N GLU A 35 9.83 -9.12 26.56
CA GLU A 35 11.16 -8.66 27.00
C GLU A 35 12.27 -9.18 26.08
N LEU A 36 12.21 -10.47 25.73
CA LEU A 36 13.16 -11.08 24.79
C LEU A 36 13.03 -10.47 23.39
N ALA A 37 11.80 -10.25 22.94
CA ALA A 37 11.53 -9.66 21.63
C ALA A 37 12.08 -8.22 21.53
N ARG A 38 11.88 -7.39 22.56
CA ARG A 38 12.44 -6.04 22.63
C ARG A 38 13.96 -6.04 22.65
N ALA A 39 14.57 -6.91 23.45
CA ALA A 39 16.03 -7.04 23.49
C ALA A 39 16.59 -7.44 22.11
N LYS A 40 15.91 -8.33 21.40
CA LYS A 40 16.31 -8.74 20.05
C LYS A 40 16.14 -7.63 19.01
N ALA A 41 15.06 -6.85 19.10
CA ALA A 41 14.86 -5.67 18.24
C ALA A 41 15.98 -4.64 18.43
N GLU A 42 16.40 -4.38 19.67
CA GLU A 42 17.54 -3.51 19.96
C GLU A 42 18.86 -4.06 19.38
N GLU A 43 19.14 -5.36 19.54
CA GLU A 43 20.31 -6.02 18.96
C GLU A 43 20.34 -5.85 17.43
N HIS A 44 19.21 -6.12 16.75
CA HIS A 44 19.07 -5.96 15.31
C HIS A 44 19.24 -4.50 14.87
N ALA A 45 18.71 -3.55 15.63
CA ALA A 45 18.86 -2.12 15.34
C ALA A 45 20.32 -1.68 15.41
N ARG A 46 21.06 -2.11 16.43
CA ARG A 46 22.50 -1.84 16.56
C ARG A 46 23.28 -2.46 15.40
N HIS A 47 22.98 -3.70 15.04
CA HIS A 47 23.61 -4.37 13.90
C HIS A 47 23.31 -3.64 12.57
N PHE A 48 22.08 -3.17 12.38
CA PHE A 48 21.70 -2.39 11.20
C PHE A 48 22.49 -1.08 11.12
N VAL A 49 22.56 -0.32 12.21
CA VAL A 49 23.33 0.93 12.26
C VAL A 49 24.81 0.67 11.98
N TRP A 50 25.41 -0.33 12.62
CA TRP A 50 26.79 -0.72 12.37
C TRP A 50 27.06 -1.04 10.89
N CYS A 51 26.18 -1.81 10.24
CA CYS A 51 26.28 -2.07 8.80
C CYS A 51 26.22 -0.79 7.96
N ARG A 52 25.36 0.17 8.34
CA ARG A 52 25.24 1.46 7.64
C ARG A 52 26.47 2.35 7.86
N GLU A 53 27.05 2.36 9.05
CA GLU A 53 28.31 3.06 9.31
C GLU A 53 29.43 2.54 8.42
N ARG A 54 29.61 1.21 8.35
CA ARG A 54 30.61 0.59 7.45
C ARG A 54 30.37 0.96 5.98
N GLN A 55 29.11 1.01 5.55
CA GLN A 55 28.75 1.43 4.19
C GLN A 55 29.09 2.90 3.93
N ILE A 56 28.79 3.80 4.86
CA ILE A 56 29.09 5.23 4.74
C ILE A 56 30.59 5.48 4.72
N GLU A 57 31.36 4.84 5.60
CA GLU A 57 32.82 4.95 5.62
C GLU A 57 33.43 4.53 4.28
N TRP A 58 32.99 3.38 3.75
CA TRP A 58 33.45 2.89 2.45
C TRP A 58 33.12 3.85 1.29
N LEU A 59 31.93 4.46 1.31
CA LEU A 59 31.48 5.41 0.29
C LEU A 59 32.15 6.79 0.40
N THR A 60 32.51 7.21 1.61
CA THR A 60 33.02 8.58 1.87
C THR A 60 34.32 8.85 1.13
N GLU A 61 35.18 7.85 0.96
CA GLU A 61 36.43 7.97 0.19
C GLU A 61 36.21 8.02 -1.34
N ARG A 62 35.00 7.69 -1.82
CA ARG A 62 34.70 7.44 -3.23
C ARG A 62 33.74 8.47 -3.83
N LEU A 63 33.11 9.28 -3.00
CA LEU A 63 32.16 10.30 -3.42
C LEU A 63 32.69 11.69 -3.07
N ASP A 64 32.35 12.65 -3.92
CA ASP A 64 32.68 14.08 -3.77
C ASP A 64 31.84 14.79 -2.70
N ARG A 65 30.94 14.06 -2.03
CA ARG A 65 29.99 14.56 -1.04
C ARG A 65 29.67 13.50 0.00
N ALA A 66 29.06 13.92 1.10
CA ALA A 66 28.57 13.00 2.12
C ALA A 66 27.61 11.97 1.50
N PRO A 67 27.91 10.66 1.59
CA PRO A 67 27.04 9.63 1.04
C PRO A 67 25.66 9.64 1.72
N VAL A 68 24.63 9.22 0.98
CA VAL A 68 23.28 9.03 1.52
C VAL A 68 22.82 7.60 1.23
N VAL A 69 22.26 6.94 2.23
CA VAL A 69 21.65 5.61 2.09
C VAL A 69 20.14 5.77 2.22
N VAL A 70 19.42 5.41 1.17
CA VAL A 70 17.96 5.39 1.15
C VAL A 70 17.50 3.94 1.30
N ALA A 71 16.77 3.66 2.38
CA ALA A 71 16.24 2.34 2.69
C ALA A 71 14.71 2.41 2.78
N PRO A 72 14.00 2.32 1.64
CA PRO A 72 12.54 2.37 1.62
C PRO A 72 11.94 1.03 2.02
N TYR A 73 10.86 1.08 2.81
CA TYR A 73 10.10 -0.08 3.28
C TYR A 73 8.62 0.28 3.32
N ASP A 74 7.74 -0.70 3.11
CA ASP A 74 6.31 -0.53 3.36
C ASP A 74 6.05 -0.30 4.85
N ALA A 75 5.20 0.67 5.17
CA ALA A 75 4.95 1.05 6.57
C ALA A 75 4.37 -0.10 7.40
N GLU A 76 3.53 -0.94 6.78
CA GLU A 76 2.95 -2.12 7.42
C GLU A 76 3.97 -3.20 7.79
N LEU A 77 5.19 -3.15 7.24
CA LEU A 77 6.28 -4.01 7.71
C LEU A 77 6.48 -3.81 9.21
N PHE A 78 6.43 -2.57 9.70
CA PHE A 78 6.73 -2.23 11.09
C PHE A 78 5.45 -2.18 11.94
N GLY A 79 5.14 -3.30 12.59
CA GLY A 79 4.08 -3.45 13.57
C GLY A 79 2.97 -4.41 13.13
N HIS A 80 2.71 -4.51 11.82
CA HIS A 80 1.70 -5.44 11.30
C HIS A 80 2.32 -6.79 10.90
N TRP A 81 3.30 -6.77 9.97
CA TRP A 81 4.01 -7.96 9.54
C TRP A 81 5.12 -8.37 10.51
N TRP A 82 5.93 -7.40 10.93
CA TRP A 82 6.94 -7.56 11.97
C TRP A 82 6.54 -6.75 13.20
N PHE A 83 6.06 -7.43 14.23
CA PHE A 83 5.43 -6.79 15.39
C PHE A 83 6.36 -5.84 16.13
N GLU A 84 7.63 -6.21 16.31
CA GLU A 84 8.65 -5.40 17.00
C GLU A 84 9.26 -4.31 16.09
N GLY A 85 8.79 -4.18 14.85
CA GLY A 85 9.30 -3.21 13.90
C GLY A 85 9.33 -1.75 14.41
N PRO A 86 8.32 -1.25 15.15
CA PRO A 86 8.38 0.09 15.74
C PRO A 86 9.47 0.23 16.81
N ASP A 87 9.66 -0.79 17.67
CA ASP A 87 10.76 -0.81 18.65
C ASP A 87 12.12 -0.80 17.92
N PHE A 88 12.26 -1.60 16.86
CA PHE A 88 13.44 -1.58 16.01
C PHE A 88 13.72 -0.19 15.43
N LEU A 89 12.73 0.47 14.83
CA LEU A 89 12.91 1.82 14.28
C LEU A 89 13.30 2.85 15.36
N PHE A 90 12.70 2.76 16.54
CA PHE A 90 13.07 3.59 17.69
C PHE A 90 14.56 3.41 18.02
N HIS A 91 15.02 2.17 18.16
CA HIS A 91 16.41 1.87 18.47
C HIS A 91 17.37 2.26 17.33
N VAL A 92 16.99 2.08 16.06
CA VAL A 92 17.79 2.51 14.90
C VAL A 92 18.01 4.03 14.95
N LEU A 93 16.94 4.81 15.14
CA LEU A 93 17.04 6.27 15.19
C LEU A 93 17.82 6.76 16.41
N ARG A 94 17.63 6.12 17.58
CA ARG A 94 18.38 6.44 18.80
C ARG A 94 19.86 6.16 18.63
N THR A 95 20.23 4.96 18.19
CA THR A 95 21.63 4.58 17.98
C THR A 95 22.27 5.41 16.87
N ALA A 96 21.51 5.74 15.80
CA ALA A 96 22.00 6.63 14.75
C ALA A 96 22.28 8.06 15.24
N ALA A 97 21.51 8.58 16.21
CA ALA A 97 21.72 9.89 16.78
C ALA A 97 23.00 9.97 17.65
N GLU A 98 23.44 8.83 18.20
CA GLU A 98 24.68 8.70 18.98
C GLU A 98 25.91 8.40 18.09
N SER A 99 25.70 8.07 16.81
CA SER A 99 26.77 7.71 15.88
C SER A 99 27.59 8.95 15.47
N PRO A 100 28.94 8.88 15.49
CA PRO A 100 29.79 9.93 14.92
C PRO A 100 29.92 9.85 13.39
N VAL A 101 29.44 8.76 12.77
CA VAL A 101 29.61 8.46 11.33
C VAL A 101 28.32 8.71 10.54
N LEU A 102 27.18 8.31 11.13
CA LEU A 102 25.87 8.31 10.51
C LEU A 102 25.02 9.45 11.09
N ARG A 103 24.13 10.02 10.26
CA ARG A 103 23.08 10.92 10.73
C ARG A 103 21.80 10.72 9.93
N ALA A 104 20.68 10.59 10.62
CA ALA A 104 19.36 10.62 9.97
C ALA A 104 19.09 12.03 9.40
N VAL A 105 18.58 12.10 8.18
CA VAL A 105 18.31 13.35 7.49
C VAL A 105 17.06 13.22 6.63
N ALA A 106 16.25 14.28 6.58
CA ALA A 106 15.15 14.33 5.63
C ALA A 106 15.71 14.49 4.20
N ALA A 107 15.10 13.82 3.23
CA ALA A 107 15.53 13.91 1.83
C ALA A 107 15.61 15.37 1.33
N LYS A 108 14.64 16.20 1.71
CA LYS A 108 14.62 17.64 1.42
C LYS A 108 15.88 18.35 1.93
N ASP A 109 16.27 18.11 3.17
CA ASP A 109 17.41 18.80 3.79
C ASP A 109 18.73 18.39 3.15
N TYR A 110 18.85 17.12 2.75
CA TYR A 110 20.02 16.65 2.00
C TYR A 110 20.11 17.32 0.62
N LEU A 111 19.00 17.41 -0.11
CA LEU A 111 18.95 18.06 -1.42
C LEU A 111 19.20 19.58 -1.34
N LEU A 112 18.75 20.24 -0.28
CA LEU A 112 19.04 21.67 -0.05
C LEU A 112 20.53 21.91 0.24
N ARG A 113 21.21 20.96 0.88
CA ARG A 113 22.66 21.02 1.16
C ARG A 113 23.51 20.73 -0.08
N TYR A 114 23.09 19.79 -0.93
CA TYR A 114 23.81 19.38 -2.14
C TYR A 114 22.95 19.62 -3.38
N GLN A 115 22.96 20.85 -3.89
CA GLN A 115 22.10 21.28 -5.00
C GLN A 115 22.57 20.80 -6.37
N SER A 116 23.84 20.38 -6.49
CA SER A 116 24.36 19.74 -7.69
C SER A 116 24.12 18.23 -7.64
N ALA A 117 23.49 17.70 -8.68
CA ALA A 117 23.32 16.27 -8.89
C ALA A 117 23.71 15.91 -10.32
N GLN A 118 24.16 14.68 -10.50
CA GLN A 118 24.36 14.14 -11.83
C GLN A 118 23.00 14.07 -12.52
N ILE A 119 22.93 14.62 -13.74
CA ILE A 119 21.74 14.48 -14.58
C ILE A 119 21.80 13.10 -15.22
N VAL A 120 20.77 12.31 -14.97
CA VAL A 120 20.60 10.97 -15.54
C VAL A 120 19.19 10.83 -16.08
N THR A 121 19.03 9.96 -17.08
CA THR A 121 17.70 9.52 -17.56
C THR A 121 17.48 8.10 -17.06
N PRO A 122 16.65 7.89 -16.02
CA PRO A 122 16.34 6.54 -15.56
C PRO A 122 15.64 5.74 -16.66
N ASN A 123 15.96 4.46 -16.76
CA ASN A 123 15.16 3.54 -17.56
C ASN A 123 13.78 3.33 -16.90
N PRO A 124 12.73 3.01 -17.67
CA PRO A 124 11.45 2.61 -17.09
C PRO A 124 11.63 1.40 -16.18
N SER A 125 11.34 1.56 -14.90
CA SER A 125 11.49 0.52 -13.89
C SER A 125 10.48 0.71 -12.76
N THR A 126 10.25 -0.36 -12.01
CA THR A 126 9.54 -0.33 -10.73
C THR A 126 10.40 -0.97 -9.66
N TRP A 127 10.01 -0.83 -8.40
CA TRP A 127 10.56 -1.62 -7.28
C TRP A 127 9.83 -2.95 -7.06
N GLY A 128 8.94 -3.34 -7.97
CA GLY A 128 8.23 -4.63 -7.93
C GLY A 128 9.08 -5.78 -8.47
N ASP A 129 8.46 -6.95 -8.58
CA ASP A 129 9.14 -8.16 -9.07
C ASP A 129 9.79 -7.97 -10.45
N GLY A 130 11.04 -8.41 -10.55
CA GLY A 130 11.86 -8.28 -11.75
C GLY A 130 12.21 -6.83 -12.14
N GLY A 131 11.78 -5.81 -11.40
CA GLY A 131 12.08 -4.40 -11.66
C GLY A 131 11.26 -3.74 -12.78
N TYR A 132 10.16 -4.38 -13.22
CA TYR A 132 9.33 -3.92 -14.35
C TYR A 132 7.83 -3.88 -13.98
N ASN A 133 6.97 -3.73 -14.98
CA ASN A 133 5.52 -3.60 -14.80
C ASN A 133 4.77 -4.94 -14.70
N ARG A 134 5.46 -6.08 -14.51
CA ARG A 134 4.86 -7.42 -14.61
C ARG A 134 3.65 -7.62 -13.70
N PHE A 135 3.66 -7.03 -12.50
CA PHE A 135 2.54 -7.13 -11.56
C PHE A 135 1.34 -6.27 -11.97
N TRP A 136 1.56 -5.20 -12.73
CA TRP A 136 0.51 -4.28 -13.14
C TRP A 136 0.03 -4.56 -14.56
N THR A 137 0.82 -5.17 -15.43
CA THR A 137 0.44 -5.48 -16.81
C THR A 137 0.74 -6.93 -17.12
N ASN A 138 -0.26 -7.78 -16.95
CA ASN A 138 -0.23 -9.20 -17.30
C ASN A 138 -1.64 -9.71 -17.62
N GLN A 139 -1.75 -10.98 -17.97
CA GLN A 139 -3.02 -11.62 -18.36
C GLN A 139 -4.15 -11.49 -17.31
N ALA A 140 -3.83 -11.40 -16.02
CA ALA A 140 -4.83 -11.31 -14.96
C ALA A 140 -5.49 -9.92 -14.86
N ASN A 141 -4.82 -8.87 -15.32
CA ASN A 141 -5.27 -7.49 -15.12
C ASN A 141 -5.26 -6.61 -16.37
N GLU A 142 -4.69 -7.06 -17.50
CA GLU A 142 -4.57 -6.24 -18.71
C GLU A 142 -5.92 -5.71 -19.25
N TRP A 143 -7.01 -6.44 -18.98
CA TRP A 143 -8.36 -6.10 -19.38
C TRP A 143 -8.85 -4.75 -18.82
N ILE A 144 -8.30 -4.26 -17.69
CA ILE A 144 -8.75 -3.00 -17.08
C ILE A 144 -8.33 -1.77 -17.88
N TYR A 145 -7.17 -1.83 -18.55
CA TYR A 145 -6.52 -0.64 -19.11
C TYR A 145 -7.29 0.03 -20.26
N PRO A 146 -7.87 -0.71 -21.22
CA PRO A 146 -8.74 -0.10 -22.23
C PRO A 146 -9.89 0.69 -21.61
N HIS A 147 -10.50 0.18 -20.53
CA HIS A 147 -11.61 0.84 -19.85
C HIS A 147 -11.17 2.08 -19.07
N LEU A 148 -10.05 2.01 -18.34
CA LEU A 148 -9.46 3.15 -17.65
C LEU A 148 -9.08 4.27 -18.64
N ALA A 149 -8.46 3.91 -19.76
CA ALA A 149 -8.08 4.86 -20.80
C ALA A 149 -9.32 5.51 -21.44
N ALA A 150 -10.37 4.73 -21.73
CA ALA A 150 -11.62 5.26 -22.25
C ALA A 150 -12.31 6.20 -21.24
N GLY A 151 -12.37 5.81 -19.97
CA GLY A 151 -12.93 6.64 -18.89
C GLY A 151 -12.21 7.97 -18.73
N ALA A 152 -10.87 7.95 -18.70
CA ALA A 152 -10.05 9.16 -18.62
C ALA A 152 -10.26 10.10 -19.81
N ARG A 153 -10.27 9.56 -21.05
CA ARG A 153 -10.53 10.38 -22.25
C ARG A 153 -11.92 10.99 -22.25
N ARG A 154 -12.93 10.27 -21.76
CA ARG A 154 -14.30 10.80 -21.64
C ARG A 154 -14.39 11.89 -20.59
N LEU A 155 -13.78 11.69 -19.42
CA LEU A 155 -13.76 12.68 -18.34
C LEU A 155 -13.16 14.01 -18.80
N VAL A 156 -12.00 13.98 -19.46
CA VAL A 156 -11.32 15.18 -19.98
C VAL A 156 -12.17 15.97 -20.99
N ARG A 157 -13.02 15.28 -21.75
CA ARG A 157 -13.89 15.90 -22.77
C ARG A 157 -15.27 16.27 -22.24
N ALA A 158 -15.63 15.81 -21.04
CA ALA A 158 -16.95 16.01 -20.50
C ALA A 158 -17.11 17.44 -20.00
N GLU A 159 -18.22 18.07 -20.39
CA GLU A 159 -18.62 19.35 -19.81
C GLU A 159 -19.55 19.08 -18.63
N PHE A 160 -19.15 19.59 -17.47
CA PHE A 160 -19.95 19.48 -16.25
C PHE A 160 -20.66 20.80 -16.00
N GLY A 161 -21.99 20.77 -15.96
CA GLY A 161 -22.80 21.89 -15.48
C GLY A 161 -22.82 22.02 -13.95
N ASP A 162 -22.26 21.03 -13.25
CA ASP A 162 -22.20 20.95 -11.79
C ASP A 162 -20.79 20.53 -11.33
N ALA A 163 -20.19 21.34 -10.47
CA ALA A 163 -18.85 21.13 -9.95
C ALA A 163 -18.77 19.93 -8.99
N GLU A 164 -19.85 19.62 -8.27
CA GLU A 164 -19.89 18.45 -7.38
C GLU A 164 -19.82 17.15 -8.20
N ARG A 165 -20.66 17.02 -9.23
CA ARG A 165 -20.63 15.91 -10.17
C ARG A 165 -19.26 15.73 -10.83
N HIS A 166 -18.60 16.83 -11.20
CA HIS A 166 -17.25 16.77 -11.75
C HIS A 166 -16.25 16.13 -10.77
N ARG A 167 -16.21 16.61 -9.52
CA ARG A 167 -15.34 16.07 -8.47
C ARG A 167 -15.62 14.60 -8.17
N LEU A 168 -16.90 14.20 -8.17
CA LEU A 168 -17.27 12.80 -8.00
C LEU A 168 -16.78 11.95 -9.18
N ALA A 169 -16.89 12.44 -10.42
CA ALA A 169 -16.38 11.72 -11.58
C ALA A 169 -14.85 11.57 -11.55
N GLU A 170 -14.14 12.64 -11.17
CA GLU A 170 -12.68 12.59 -10.94
C GLU A 170 -12.32 11.56 -9.86
N ARG A 171 -13.06 11.54 -8.74
CA ARG A 171 -12.87 10.58 -7.66
C ARG A 171 -13.08 9.15 -8.13
N GLU A 172 -14.16 8.86 -8.87
CA GLU A 172 -14.44 7.51 -9.36
C GLU A 172 -13.36 7.03 -10.34
N LEU A 173 -12.87 7.90 -11.23
CA LEU A 173 -11.74 7.56 -12.09
C LEU A 173 -10.47 7.30 -11.28
N ALA A 174 -10.14 8.17 -10.32
CA ALA A 174 -8.95 8.01 -9.48
C ALA A 174 -8.99 6.72 -8.66
N LEU A 175 -10.16 6.37 -8.10
CA LEU A 175 -10.37 5.11 -7.39
C LEU A 175 -10.25 3.91 -8.33
N ALA A 176 -10.77 3.99 -9.56
CA ALA A 176 -10.60 2.92 -10.55
C ALA A 176 -9.13 2.75 -10.99
N GLN A 177 -8.34 3.83 -10.99
CA GLN A 177 -6.92 3.84 -11.39
C GLN A 177 -5.96 3.43 -10.27
N ALA A 178 -6.43 3.13 -9.06
CA ALA A 178 -5.57 2.66 -7.99
C ALA A 178 -4.81 1.39 -8.40
N SER A 179 -3.48 1.43 -8.29
CA SER A 179 -2.61 0.33 -8.73
C SER A 179 -2.80 -0.94 -7.90
N ASP A 180 -3.34 -0.82 -6.69
CA ASP A 180 -3.68 -1.92 -5.79
C ASP A 180 -4.58 -2.95 -6.46
N TRP A 181 -5.51 -2.53 -7.32
CA TRP A 181 -6.42 -3.47 -7.99
C TRP A 181 -5.67 -4.42 -8.91
N ALA A 182 -4.80 -3.89 -9.77
CA ALA A 182 -3.98 -4.72 -10.65
C ALA A 182 -3.02 -5.61 -9.86
N PHE A 183 -2.46 -5.10 -8.76
CA PHE A 183 -1.58 -5.84 -7.87
C PHE A 183 -2.28 -6.99 -7.13
N ILE A 184 -3.48 -6.76 -6.57
CA ILE A 184 -4.31 -7.79 -5.92
C ILE A 184 -4.72 -8.88 -6.92
N MET A 185 -5.08 -8.50 -8.15
CA MET A 185 -5.37 -9.46 -9.22
C MET A 185 -4.15 -10.32 -9.58
N ALA A 186 -2.96 -9.71 -9.67
CA ALA A 186 -1.73 -10.41 -10.02
C ALA A 186 -1.21 -11.32 -8.88
N THR A 187 -1.35 -10.90 -7.62
CA THR A 187 -0.92 -11.67 -6.44
C THR A 187 -1.91 -12.78 -6.07
N GLY A 188 -3.16 -12.70 -6.53
CA GLY A 188 -4.19 -13.69 -6.21
C GLY A 188 -4.71 -13.62 -4.77
N THR A 189 -4.43 -12.53 -4.04
CA THR A 189 -4.85 -12.37 -2.65
C THR A 189 -6.37 -12.25 -2.50
N SER A 190 -7.02 -11.44 -3.34
CA SER A 190 -8.49 -11.31 -3.43
C SER A 190 -8.91 -10.79 -4.82
N PRO A 191 -8.65 -11.58 -5.90
CA PRO A 191 -8.77 -11.10 -7.28
C PRO A 191 -10.21 -10.69 -7.64
N ASP A 192 -11.22 -11.44 -7.20
CA ASP A 192 -12.63 -11.13 -7.46
C ASP A 192 -13.05 -9.80 -6.84
N TYR A 193 -12.56 -9.51 -5.63
CA TYR A 193 -12.81 -8.24 -4.96
C TYR A 193 -12.21 -7.07 -5.75
N ALA A 194 -10.96 -7.19 -6.19
CA ALA A 194 -10.29 -6.14 -6.96
C ALA A 194 -10.97 -5.90 -8.33
N ALA A 195 -11.35 -6.98 -9.03
CA ALA A 195 -12.07 -6.90 -10.29
C ALA A 195 -13.44 -6.22 -10.12
N LEU A 196 -14.17 -6.59 -9.06
CA LEU A 196 -15.44 -5.97 -8.70
C LEU A 196 -15.28 -4.48 -8.40
N ARG A 197 -14.30 -4.09 -7.57
CA ARG A 197 -14.04 -2.69 -7.21
C ARG A 197 -13.72 -1.83 -8.43
N THR A 198 -12.82 -2.31 -9.29
CA THR A 198 -12.46 -1.61 -10.53
C THR A 198 -13.69 -1.40 -11.41
N THR A 199 -14.49 -2.46 -11.60
CA THR A 199 -15.72 -2.42 -12.42
C THR A 199 -16.76 -1.46 -11.84
N GLN A 200 -16.99 -1.48 -10.53
CA GLN A 200 -17.95 -0.60 -9.87
C GLN A 200 -17.58 0.87 -10.02
N HIS A 201 -16.31 1.23 -9.83
CA HIS A 201 -15.85 2.61 -10.00
C HIS A 201 -15.98 3.08 -11.46
N LEU A 202 -15.67 2.22 -12.44
CA LEU A 202 -15.85 2.53 -13.87
C LEU A 202 -17.33 2.70 -14.26
N LEU A 203 -18.22 1.87 -13.72
CA LEU A 203 -19.66 2.00 -13.95
C LEU A 203 -20.21 3.30 -13.33
N GLN A 204 -19.67 3.70 -12.18
CA GLN A 204 -20.13 4.89 -11.48
C GLN A 204 -19.63 6.15 -12.17
N LEU A 205 -18.37 6.15 -12.61
CA LEU A 205 -17.82 7.16 -13.52
C LEU A 205 -18.72 7.29 -14.76
N ARG A 206 -19.07 6.17 -15.39
CA ARG A 206 -19.93 6.18 -16.58
C ARG A 206 -21.28 6.84 -16.30
N ARG A 207 -21.93 6.52 -15.19
CA ARG A 207 -23.20 7.14 -14.78
C ARG A 207 -23.05 8.64 -14.61
N LEU A 208 -22.02 9.10 -13.92
CA LEU A 208 -21.77 10.53 -13.68
C LEU A 208 -21.51 11.33 -14.98
N LEU A 209 -20.89 10.68 -15.97
CA LEU A 209 -20.65 11.26 -17.30
C LEU A 209 -21.90 11.29 -18.18
N GLU A 210 -22.83 10.35 -17.98
CA GLU A 210 -24.04 10.18 -18.81
C GLU A 210 -25.27 10.86 -18.20
N SER A 211 -25.27 11.18 -16.90
CA SER A 211 -26.38 11.87 -16.25
C SER A 211 -26.62 13.26 -16.88
N PRO A 212 -27.80 13.52 -17.45
CA PRO A 212 -28.17 14.88 -17.84
C PRO A 212 -28.18 15.78 -16.60
N GLY A 213 -27.65 16.99 -16.72
CA GLY A 213 -27.62 17.94 -15.59
C GLY A 213 -29.04 18.29 -15.16
N GLY A 214 -29.51 17.68 -14.08
CA GLY A 214 -30.80 17.95 -13.45
C GLY A 214 -30.63 17.93 -11.93
N GLY A 215 -31.15 18.96 -11.26
CA GLY A 215 -31.14 19.12 -9.80
C GLY A 215 -31.85 17.98 -9.05
N PRO A 216 -31.98 18.09 -7.72
CA PRO A 216 -32.27 16.95 -6.87
C PRO A 216 -33.69 16.42 -7.12
N GLU A 217 -33.80 15.32 -7.87
CA GLU A 217 -35.01 14.50 -7.85
C GLU A 217 -34.94 13.60 -6.63
N SER A 218 -35.86 13.89 -5.71
CA SER A 218 -36.22 13.17 -4.50
C SER A 218 -36.07 11.65 -4.63
N ALA A 219 -35.32 11.08 -3.68
CA ALA A 219 -35.50 9.70 -3.27
C ALA A 219 -36.98 9.46 -2.92
N SER A 220 -37.69 8.76 -3.80
CA SER A 220 -39.00 8.20 -3.52
C SER A 220 -38.91 6.68 -3.59
N ALA A 221 -39.43 6.08 -2.54
CA ALA A 221 -39.31 4.68 -2.17
C ALA A 221 -39.90 3.70 -3.19
N ALA A 222 -39.15 2.63 -3.45
CA ALA A 222 -39.69 1.30 -3.68
C ALA A 222 -38.68 0.32 -3.06
N GLY A 223 -38.91 -0.27 -1.88
CA GLY A 223 -40.15 -0.91 -1.48
C GLY A 223 -40.06 -2.38 -1.90
N ALA A 224 -39.71 -3.22 -0.94
CA ALA A 224 -39.39 -4.64 -1.04
C ALA A 224 -40.34 -5.49 -1.90
N ALA A 225 -39.78 -6.46 -2.62
CA ALA A 225 -40.45 -7.72 -2.93
C ALA A 225 -39.41 -8.83 -3.12
N ALA A 226 -39.30 -9.72 -2.14
CA ALA A 226 -38.69 -11.04 -2.30
C ALA A 226 -39.66 -11.95 -3.08
N PRO A 227 -39.20 -12.87 -3.93
CA PRO A 227 -40.03 -13.97 -4.38
C PRO A 227 -39.90 -15.16 -3.41
N ALA A 228 -40.98 -15.45 -2.69
CA ALA A 228 -41.27 -16.81 -2.21
C ALA A 228 -41.58 -17.70 -3.43
N GLY A 229 -41.17 -18.97 -3.33
CA GLY A 229 -40.93 -19.84 -4.49
C GLY A 229 -42.12 -20.54 -5.12
N SER A 230 -41.79 -21.45 -6.03
CA SER A 230 -42.62 -22.58 -6.45
C SER A 230 -41.70 -23.65 -7.03
N GLU A 231 -41.90 -24.87 -6.56
CA GLU A 231 -41.32 -26.11 -7.04
C GLU A 231 -41.58 -26.32 -8.54
N LEU A 232 -40.52 -26.66 -9.29
CA LEU A 232 -40.32 -27.88 -10.09
C LEU A 232 -38.92 -27.82 -10.74
#